data_AF-A0A535HKI6-F1
#
_entry.id   AF-A0A535HKI6-F1
#
_cell.length_a   1.000
_cell.length_b   1.000
_cell.length_c   1.000
_cell.angle_alpha   90.00
_cell.angle_beta   90.00
_cell.angle_gamma   90.00
#
_symmetry.space_group_name_H-M   'P 1'
#
loop_
_entity.id
_entity.type
_entity.pdbx_description
1 polymer ?
#
loop_
_entity_poly.entity_id
_entity_poly.type
_entity_poly.pdbx_seq_one_letter_code
_entity_poly.pdbx_strand_id
1 'polypeptide(L)'
;TREIQVDATEFKFTPGDQTFKAGEKIKVTVTNKGTVDHTWVLTDSSNKELFKMTIPVGKTVSQDLTVPTTPGAYIIVCDIAGHKEAGMTAKATVQ
;
A
#
# COMPACT_ATOMS: atom_id res chain seq x y z
N THR A 1 -11.50 -4.31 -14.30
CA THR A 1 -10.71 -3.45 -13.40
C THR A 1 -9.35 -4.08 -13.22
N ARG A 2 -8.25 -3.32 -13.34
CA ARG A 2 -6.90 -3.85 -13.08
C ARG A 2 -6.81 -4.24 -11.59
N GLU A 3 -6.13 -5.33 -11.29
CA GLU A 3 -5.87 -5.77 -9.91
C GLU A 3 -4.36 -5.70 -9.63
N ILE A 4 -4.01 -5.30 -8.42
CA ILE A 4 -2.66 -5.47 -7.87
C ILE A 4 -2.74 -6.40 -6.67
N GLN A 5 -1.74 -7.27 -6.56
CA GLN A 5 -1.59 -8.21 -5.44
C GLN A 5 -0.31 -7.88 -4.69
N VAL A 6 -0.43 -7.74 -3.37
CA VAL A 6 0.69 -7.43 -2.48
C VAL A 6 0.65 -8.40 -1.29
N ASP A 7 1.78 -8.98 -0.95
CA ASP A 7 1.99 -9.67 0.30
C ASP A 7 2.62 -8.71 1.31
N ALA A 8 2.05 -8.65 2.51
CA ALA A 8 2.67 -8.05 3.68
C ALA A 8 3.28 -9.17 4.53
N THR A 9 4.55 -9.07 4.88
CA THR A 9 5.25 -10.06 5.70
C THR A 9 6.31 -9.38 6.53
N GLU A 10 6.19 -9.50 7.85
CA GLU A 10 6.99 -8.72 8.81
C GLU A 10 6.98 -7.23 8.41
N PHE A 11 8.14 -6.58 8.28
CA PHE A 11 8.19 -5.15 7.96
C PHE A 11 8.36 -4.85 6.47
N LYS A 12 7.73 -5.66 5.58
CA LYS A 12 7.92 -5.56 4.13
C LYS A 12 6.65 -5.80 3.31
N PHE A 13 6.54 -5.08 2.19
CA PHE A 13 5.60 -5.34 1.10
C PHE A 13 6.28 -6.05 -0.08
N THR A 14 5.62 -7.04 -0.67
CA THR A 14 6.08 -7.75 -1.88
C THR A 14 4.94 -7.90 -2.88
N PRO A 15 5.04 -7.38 -4.12
CA PRO A 15 6.11 -6.52 -4.59
C PRO A 15 6.22 -5.24 -3.75
N GLY A 16 7.43 -4.67 -3.68
CA GLY A 16 7.68 -3.42 -2.97
C GLY A 16 7.14 -2.24 -3.77
N ASP A 17 7.99 -1.62 -4.58
CA ASP A 17 7.63 -0.47 -5.40
C ASP A 17 6.51 -0.80 -6.42
N GLN A 18 5.56 0.12 -6.57
CA GLN A 18 4.39 -0.01 -7.43
C GLN A 18 4.30 1.13 -8.45
N THR A 19 3.73 0.84 -9.62
CA THR A 19 3.43 1.85 -10.65
C THR A 19 1.95 1.82 -11.04
N PHE A 20 1.36 3.01 -11.07
CA PHE A 20 -0.05 3.25 -11.37
C PHE A 20 -0.22 4.26 -12.49
N LYS A 21 -1.32 4.14 -13.23
CA LYS A 21 -1.76 5.16 -14.18
C LYS A 21 -2.59 6.22 -13.46
N ALA A 22 -2.36 7.48 -13.78
CA ALA A 22 -3.11 8.59 -13.20
C ALA A 22 -4.63 8.40 -13.38
N GLY A 23 -5.39 8.51 -12.27
CA GLY A 23 -6.85 8.43 -12.27
C GLY A 23 -7.45 7.04 -12.53
N GLU A 24 -6.64 5.99 -12.68
CA GLU A 24 -7.19 4.65 -12.93
C GLU A 24 -7.91 4.09 -11.68
N LYS A 25 -8.94 3.29 -11.90
CA LYS A 25 -9.59 2.51 -10.85
C LYS A 25 -8.96 1.12 -10.82
N ILE A 26 -8.39 0.74 -9.69
CA ILE A 26 -7.82 -0.58 -9.46
C ILE A 26 -8.47 -1.27 -8.27
N LYS A 27 -8.37 -2.59 -8.22
CA LYS A 27 -8.57 -3.37 -7.00
C LYS A 27 -7.21 -3.65 -6.37
N VAL A 28 -7.03 -3.26 -5.13
CA VAL A 28 -5.84 -3.57 -4.33
C VAL A 28 -6.17 -4.75 -3.45
N THR A 29 -5.46 -5.87 -3.64
CA THR A 29 -5.58 -7.07 -2.82
C THR A 29 -4.29 -7.27 -2.05
N VAL A 30 -4.38 -7.25 -0.72
CA VAL A 30 -3.23 -7.42 0.17
C VAL A 30 -3.42 -8.65 1.04
N THR A 31 -2.44 -9.56 1.06
CA THR A 31 -2.43 -10.73 1.95
C THR A 31 -1.38 -10.53 3.03
N ASN A 32 -1.79 -10.61 4.29
CA ASN A 32 -0.86 -10.64 5.41
C ASN A 32 -0.40 -12.08 5.67
N LYS A 33 0.87 -12.34 5.37
CA LYS A 33 1.58 -13.60 5.61
C LYS A 33 2.56 -13.51 6.79
N GLY A 34 2.58 -12.39 7.51
CA GLY A 34 3.41 -12.18 8.69
C GLY A 34 2.75 -12.68 9.98
N THR A 35 3.39 -12.34 11.10
CA THR A 35 2.94 -12.73 12.44
C THR A 35 2.21 -11.62 13.21
N VAL A 36 2.16 -10.40 12.65
CA VAL A 36 1.50 -9.22 13.23
C VAL A 36 0.61 -8.52 12.21
N ASP A 37 -0.31 -7.68 12.67
CA ASP A 37 -1.20 -6.91 11.79
C ASP A 37 -0.42 -5.92 10.93
N HIS A 38 -0.96 -5.60 9.75
CA HIS A 38 -0.38 -4.62 8.84
C HIS A 38 -1.42 -3.63 8.34
N THR A 39 -0.96 -2.45 7.96
CA THR A 39 -1.73 -1.51 7.15
C THR A 39 -1.04 -1.31 5.82
N TRP A 40 -1.81 -0.99 4.79
CA TRP A 40 -1.30 -0.53 3.51
C TRP A 40 -1.89 0.87 3.29
N VAL A 41 -1.04 1.88 3.38
CA VAL A 41 -1.45 3.29 3.35
C VAL A 41 -0.75 3.99 2.19
N LEU A 42 -1.51 4.53 1.24
CA LEU A 42 -0.98 5.40 0.20
C LEU A 42 -0.97 6.83 0.72
N THR A 43 0.17 7.49 0.61
CA THR A 43 0.38 8.87 1.05
C THR A 43 1.01 9.73 -0.03
N ASP A 44 0.77 11.04 0.01
CA ASP A 44 1.53 12.01 -0.80
C ASP A 44 2.92 12.32 -0.19
N SER A 45 3.70 13.17 -0.86
CA SER A 45 5.03 13.59 -0.41
C SER A 45 5.04 14.34 0.93
N SER A 46 3.91 14.85 1.38
CA SER A 46 3.74 15.51 2.68
C SER A 46 3.29 14.54 3.78
N ASN A 47 3.27 13.23 3.49
CA ASN A 47 2.71 12.16 4.34
C ASN A 47 1.19 12.28 4.58
N LYS A 48 0.45 13.02 3.75
CA LYS A 48 -1.01 13.03 3.85
C LYS A 48 -1.56 11.68 3.40
N GLU A 49 -2.38 11.06 4.23
CA GLU A 49 -3.11 9.84 3.87
C GLU A 49 -4.10 10.11 2.73
N LEU A 50 -4.00 9.30 1.67
CA LEU A 50 -4.90 9.32 0.52
C LEU A 50 -5.80 8.08 0.48
N PHE A 51 -5.31 6.98 1.03
CA PHE A 51 -6.02 5.71 1.10
C PHE A 51 -5.39 4.84 2.19
N LYS A 52 -6.22 4.04 2.87
CA LYS A 52 -5.78 3.11 3.91
C LYS A 52 -6.62 1.86 3.93
N MET A 53 -5.95 0.73 4.15
CA MET A 53 -6.56 -0.54 4.50
C MET A 53 -5.81 -1.20 5.64
N THR A 54 -6.55 -1.90 6.51
CA THR A 54 -6.00 -2.76 7.58
C THR A 54 -6.08 -4.21 7.14
N ILE A 55 -5.00 -4.95 7.36
CA ILE A 55 -4.84 -6.35 6.97
C ILE A 55 -4.45 -7.16 8.21
N PRO A 56 -5.43 -7.73 8.94
CA PRO A 56 -5.15 -8.55 10.10
C PRO A 56 -4.30 -9.78 9.76
N VAL A 57 -3.60 -10.33 10.76
CA VAL A 57 -2.79 -11.55 10.61
C VAL A 57 -3.54 -12.67 9.90
N GLY A 58 -2.89 -13.26 8.89
CA GLY A 58 -3.42 -14.40 8.14
C GLY A 58 -4.64 -14.08 7.27
N LYS A 59 -4.97 -12.80 7.06
CA LYS A 59 -6.09 -12.38 6.21
C LYS A 59 -5.62 -11.83 4.87
N THR A 60 -6.49 -11.99 3.88
CA THR A 60 -6.44 -11.27 2.61
C THR A 60 -7.57 -10.25 2.60
N VAL A 61 -7.24 -9.01 2.27
CA VAL A 61 -8.20 -7.90 2.18
C VAL A 61 -8.11 -7.29 0.79
N SER A 62 -9.25 -7.06 0.15
CA SER A 62 -9.34 -6.39 -1.15
C SER A 62 -10.21 -5.15 -1.05
N GLN A 63 -9.72 -4.03 -1.60
CA GLN A 63 -10.47 -2.77 -1.66
C GLN A 63 -10.23 -2.07 -3.01
N ASP A 64 -11.24 -1.34 -3.49
CA ASP A 64 -11.10 -0.54 -4.70
C ASP A 64 -10.43 0.80 -4.38
N LEU A 65 -9.42 1.16 -5.19
CA LEU A 65 -8.68 2.40 -5.10
C LEU A 65 -8.85 3.19 -6.41
N THR A 66 -9.21 4.46 -6.28
CA THR A 66 -9.06 5.43 -7.37
C THR A 66 -7.69 6.09 -7.20
N VAL A 67 -6.78 5.82 -8.12
CA VAL A 67 -5.41 6.36 -8.09
C VAL A 67 -5.45 7.88 -8.26
N PRO A 68 -4.59 8.65 -7.58
CA PRO A 68 -4.46 10.09 -7.80
C PRO A 68 -4.35 10.44 -9.29
N THR A 69 -4.96 11.55 -9.69
CA THR A 69 -4.91 12.04 -11.08
C THR A 69 -3.65 12.83 -11.39
N THR A 70 -2.86 13.18 -10.37
CA THR A 70 -1.61 13.92 -10.53
C THR A 70 -0.45 12.92 -10.66
N PRO A 71 0.28 12.91 -11.78
CA PRO A 71 1.50 12.13 -11.89
C PRO A 71 2.55 12.59 -10.87
N GLY A 72 3.34 11.65 -10.34
CA GLY A 72 4.36 11.96 -9.36
C GLY A 72 4.74 10.81 -8.46
N ALA A 73 5.58 11.12 -7.48
CA ALA A 73 6.01 10.19 -6.46
C ALA A 73 5.07 10.24 -5.25
N TYR A 74 4.65 9.06 -4.82
CA TYR A 74 3.83 8.77 -3.66
C TYR A 74 4.54 7.70 -2.83
N ILE A 75 4.07 7.51 -1.60
CA ILE A 75 4.68 6.56 -0.67
C ILE A 75 3.61 5.62 -0.14
N ILE A 76 3.90 4.33 -0.18
CA ILE A 76 3.14 3.29 0.51
C ILE A 76 3.83 3.02 1.85
N VAL A 77 3.09 3.03 2.95
CA VAL A 77 3.62 2.76 4.29
C VAL A 77 2.70 1.82 5.07
N CYS A 78 3.26 1.11 6.05
CA CYS A 78 2.51 0.61 7.19
C CYS A 78 2.65 1.61 8.35
N ASP A 79 1.54 2.16 8.82
CA ASP A 79 1.48 3.22 9.83
C ASP A 79 1.29 2.71 11.26
N ILE A 80 1.29 1.39 11.47
CA ILE A 80 1.39 0.79 12.79
C ILE A 80 2.73 1.20 13.43
N ALA A 81 2.67 1.66 14.68
CA ALA A 81 3.82 2.18 15.40
C ALA A 81 5.00 1.19 15.38
N GLY A 82 6.18 1.67 14.97
CA GLY A 82 7.41 0.88 14.86
C GLY A 82 7.61 0.20 13.50
N HIS A 83 6.54 -0.02 12.71
CA HIS A 83 6.65 -0.76 11.45
C HIS A 83 7.30 0.08 10.35
N LYS A 84 6.92 1.36 10.25
CA LYS A 84 7.54 2.30 9.30
C LYS A 84 9.02 2.48 9.62
N GLU A 85 9.35 2.65 10.89
CA GLU A 85 10.73 2.81 11.38
C GLU A 85 11.57 1.56 11.14
N ALA A 86 10.94 0.37 11.18
CA ALA A 86 11.57 -0.89 10.81
C ALA A 86 11.74 -1.09 9.28
N GLY A 87 11.28 -0.12 8.47
CA GLY A 87 11.49 -0.09 7.02
C GLY A 87 10.28 -0.48 6.17
N MET A 88 9.08 -0.62 6.76
CA MET A 88 7.86 -1.03 6.06
C MET A 88 7.27 0.09 5.20
N THR A 89 7.99 0.37 4.11
CA THR A 89 7.71 1.42 3.14
C THR A 89 7.97 0.91 1.72
N ALA A 90 7.28 1.47 0.74
CA ALA A 90 7.51 1.23 -0.68
C ALA A 90 7.19 2.49 -1.49
N LYS A 91 7.81 2.65 -2.66
CA LYS A 91 7.49 3.76 -3.56
C LYS A 91 6.23 3.46 -4.36
N ALA A 92 5.42 4.48 -4.58
CA ALA A 92 4.34 4.44 -5.55
C ALA A 92 4.59 5.53 -6.61
N THR A 93 4.71 5.13 -7.87
CA THR A 93 4.86 6.05 -8.99
C THR A 93 3.54 6.15 -9.74
N VAL A 94 2.99 7.36 -9.87
CA VAL A 94 1.83 7.64 -10.70
C VAL A 94 2.30 8.30 -12.00
N GLN A 95 1.88 7.76 -13.14
CA GLN A 95 2.25 8.21 -14.49
C GLN A 95 1.03 8.43 -15.38
#